data_AF-A0A5H2Z3K2-F1
#
_entry.id   AF-A0A5H2Z3K2-F1
#
_cell.length_a   1.000
_cell.length_b   1.000
_cell.length_c   1.000
_cell.angle_alpha   90.00
_cell.angle_beta   90.00
_cell.angle_gamma   90.00
#
_symmetry.space_group_name_H-M   'P 1'
#
loop_
_entity.id
_entity.type
_entity.pdbx_description
1 polymer ?
#
loop_
_entity_poly.entity_id
_entity_poly.type
_entity_poly.pdbx_seq_one_letter_code
_entity_poly.pdbx_strand_id
1 'polypeptide(L)'
;MQKTAKDKETVQIRVVEPPVKIKLVRVRKQYQMREKAVVPGQRLGLDRNDKEYWNSLVEKYRLIETQQDGLTAADAARASGSRTFDLTSRREKRVFSRLSLVAEVSRYLNRSPLEIEDLLDSTKEGTNELVAITNEFNELLYDEIIPRLFRQLYDLDESQKTEEHEVDLIKIPSNGYYEVSAAKDKIVRMNDAQIKDEERAKSFHLDTYCFDSGSENWLFWDLLREQRVKKIYFTGMLTHGQSDFFIQYIDPDSRTVRSYYPDFIFQREEPDGSLKYVIVEVKADNQIEDAVVQAKKEFAQQIAVASGMEYRLLKSSDADKRHFRMLL
;
A
#
# COMPACT_ATOMS: atom_id res chain seq x y z
N MET A 1 11.82 -32.31 -5.87
CA MET A 1 10.45 -32.86 -5.96
C MET A 1 9.51 -31.76 -6.42
N GLN A 2 9.10 -31.78 -7.68
CA GLN A 2 8.05 -30.92 -8.23
C GLN A 2 6.73 -31.27 -7.54
N LYS A 3 6.17 -30.34 -6.74
CA LYS A 3 4.81 -30.49 -6.23
C LYS A 3 3.85 -30.36 -7.41
N THR A 4 3.18 -31.46 -7.69
CA THR A 4 2.07 -31.67 -8.61
C THR A 4 1.20 -30.43 -8.77
N ALA A 5 0.95 -30.02 -10.01
CA ALA A 5 -0.08 -29.05 -10.35
C ALA A 5 -1.39 -29.48 -9.68
N LYS A 6 -1.79 -28.75 -8.62
CA LYS A 6 -3.02 -28.98 -7.86
C LYS A 6 -4.21 -28.96 -8.83
N ASP A 7 -5.21 -29.78 -8.50
CA ASP A 7 -6.53 -29.94 -9.11
C ASP A 7 -7.26 -28.60 -9.33
N LYS A 8 -6.83 -27.85 -10.36
CA LYS A 8 -7.40 -26.57 -10.77
C LYS A 8 -8.40 -26.81 -11.90
N GLU A 9 -9.50 -26.08 -11.84
CA GLU A 9 -10.50 -26.04 -12.92
C GLU A 9 -10.68 -24.61 -13.42
N THR A 10 -10.93 -24.47 -14.72
CA THR A 10 -11.34 -23.21 -15.33
C THR A 10 -12.86 -23.10 -15.23
N VAL A 11 -13.35 -22.01 -14.65
CA VAL A 11 -14.78 -21.74 -14.49
C VAL A 11 -15.19 -20.47 -15.22
N GLN A 12 -16.40 -20.48 -15.77
CA GLN A 12 -17.05 -19.31 -16.35
C GLN A 12 -17.91 -18.65 -15.29
N ILE A 13 -17.56 -17.42 -14.93
CA ILE A 13 -18.21 -16.62 -13.89
C ILE A 13 -19.11 -15.59 -14.55
N ARG A 14 -20.39 -15.55 -14.17
CA ARG A 14 -21.37 -14.60 -14.72
C ARG A 14 -21.75 -13.56 -13.66
N VAL A 15 -22.01 -12.35 -14.13
CA VAL A 15 -22.55 -11.28 -13.29
C VAL A 15 -23.98 -11.61 -12.91
N VAL A 16 -24.30 -11.48 -11.62
CA VAL A 16 -25.68 -11.63 -11.12
C VAL A 16 -26.39 -10.30 -11.31
N GLU A 17 -27.51 -10.31 -12.03
CA GLU A 17 -28.31 -9.11 -12.23
C GLU A 17 -29.27 -8.85 -11.05
N PRO A 18 -29.49 -7.58 -10.66
CA PRO A 18 -28.86 -6.37 -11.21
C PRO A 18 -27.42 -6.16 -10.68
N PRO A 19 -26.53 -5.51 -11.45
CA PRO A 19 -25.19 -5.18 -10.99
C PRO A 19 -25.20 -4.41 -9.66
N VAL A 20 -24.30 -4.79 -8.76
CA VAL A 20 -24.15 -4.14 -7.47
C VAL A 20 -23.41 -2.84 -7.64
N LYS A 21 -24.01 -1.76 -7.14
CA LYS A 21 -23.43 -0.42 -7.17
C LYS A 21 -23.05 0.07 -5.78
N ILE A 22 -21.96 0.81 -5.71
CA ILE A 22 -21.45 1.37 -4.46
C ILE A 22 -21.20 2.87 -4.64
N LYS A 23 -21.68 3.68 -3.69
CA LYS A 23 -21.38 5.11 -3.65
C LYS A 23 -20.01 5.32 -3.04
N LEU A 24 -19.14 6.01 -3.77
CA LEU A 24 -17.81 6.40 -3.34
C LEU A 24 -17.66 7.91 -3.41
N VAL A 25 -16.80 8.44 -2.54
CA VAL A 25 -16.33 9.82 -2.63
C VAL A 25 -14.95 9.81 -3.27
N ARG A 26 -14.85 10.43 -4.45
CA ARG A 26 -13.57 10.70 -5.07
C ARG A 26 -12.94 11.89 -4.38
N VAL A 27 -11.76 11.70 -3.79
CA VAL A 27 -10.96 12.79 -3.24
C VAL A 27 -10.02 13.30 -4.33
N ARG A 28 -10.26 14.51 -4.82
CA ARG A 28 -9.34 15.20 -5.72
C ARG A 28 -8.54 16.21 -4.90
N LYS A 29 -7.25 15.91 -4.72
CA LYS A 29 -6.28 16.84 -4.16
C LYS A 29 -5.64 17.63 -5.30
N GLN A 30 -5.64 18.95 -5.17
CA GLN A 30 -4.96 19.85 -6.08
C GLN A 30 -3.95 20.65 -5.27
N TYR A 31 -2.69 20.57 -5.70
CA TYR A 31 -1.59 21.29 -5.10
C TYR A 31 -1.25 22.49 -5.97
N GLN A 32 -1.32 23.68 -5.39
CA GLN A 32 -0.83 24.89 -6.02
C GLN A 32 0.53 25.25 -5.41
N MET A 33 1.52 25.40 -6.26
CA MET A 33 2.87 25.78 -5.86
C MET A 33 2.99 27.30 -5.89
N ARG A 34 3.44 27.91 -4.79
CA ARG A 34 3.79 29.33 -4.72
C ARG A 34 5.26 29.49 -4.41
N GLU A 35 5.96 30.30 -5.21
CA GLU A 35 7.38 30.57 -4.98
C GLU A 35 7.61 31.45 -3.76
N LYS A 36 8.70 31.17 -3.06
CA LYS A 36 9.17 31.91 -1.91
C LYS A 36 10.38 32.74 -2.30
N ALA A 37 10.54 33.88 -1.64
CA ALA A 37 11.80 34.59 -1.68
C ALA A 37 12.87 33.76 -0.95
N VAL A 38 13.96 33.46 -1.63
CA VAL A 38 15.10 32.76 -1.02
C VAL A 38 15.72 33.68 0.03
N VAL A 39 15.88 33.16 1.25
CA VAL A 39 16.59 33.84 2.32
C VAL A 39 17.94 33.17 2.50
N PRO A 40 19.06 33.89 2.28
CA PRO A 40 20.40 33.33 2.50
C PRO A 40 20.59 32.86 3.94
N GLY A 41 21.41 31.83 4.13
CA GLY A 41 21.75 31.25 5.42
C GLY A 41 20.70 30.30 5.99
N GLN A 42 19.66 29.95 5.23
CA GLN A 42 18.69 28.95 5.69
C GLN A 42 19.37 27.59 5.88
N ARG A 43 19.09 26.99 7.05
CA ARG A 43 19.59 25.68 7.44
C ARG A 43 18.72 24.60 6.81
N LEU A 44 19.33 23.62 6.15
CA LEU A 44 18.62 22.41 5.71
C LEU A 44 18.40 21.46 6.89
N GLY A 45 19.26 21.49 7.90
CA GLY A 45 19.12 20.73 9.14
C GLY A 45 19.67 19.32 8.99
N LEU A 46 20.80 19.18 8.31
CA LEU A 46 21.54 17.93 8.15
C LEU A 46 22.86 18.04 8.91
N ASP A 47 22.78 18.02 10.24
CA ASP A 47 23.93 18.22 11.11
C ASP A 47 24.56 16.88 11.50
N ARG A 48 25.70 16.55 10.90
CA ARG A 48 26.45 15.32 11.20
C ARG A 48 27.06 15.31 12.61
N ASN A 49 27.16 16.46 13.27
CA ASN A 49 27.70 16.54 14.63
C ASN A 49 26.68 16.09 15.68
N ASP A 50 25.39 16.18 15.37
CA ASP A 50 24.32 15.60 16.18
C ASP A 50 24.19 14.10 15.82
N LYS A 51 24.93 13.26 16.54
CA LYS A 51 25.00 11.82 16.26
C LYS A 51 23.65 11.11 16.39
N GLU A 52 22.82 11.51 17.34
CA GLU A 52 21.52 10.87 17.57
C GLU A 52 20.58 11.19 16.40
N TYR A 53 20.48 12.47 16.04
CA TYR A 53 19.71 12.90 14.89
C TYR A 53 20.24 12.31 13.58
N TRP A 54 21.57 12.34 13.38
CA TRP A 54 22.20 11.78 12.18
C TRP A 54 21.88 10.28 12.03
N ASN A 55 22.05 9.50 13.10
CA ASN A 55 21.70 8.08 13.08
C ASN A 55 20.23 7.86 12.74
N SER A 56 19.31 8.68 13.29
CA SER A 56 17.89 8.57 12.96
C SER A 56 17.59 8.75 11.47
N LEU A 57 18.39 9.54 10.75
CA LEU A 57 18.26 9.72 9.31
C LEU A 57 18.86 8.57 8.50
N VAL A 58 20.03 8.07 8.91
CA VAL A 58 20.83 7.16 8.07
C VAL A 58 20.66 5.68 8.37
N GLU A 59 20.08 5.31 9.51
CA GLU A 59 19.98 3.91 9.95
C GLU A 59 19.27 3.03 8.92
N LYS A 60 18.20 3.56 8.30
CA LYS A 60 17.42 2.88 7.26
C LYS A 60 18.21 2.60 5.97
N TYR A 61 19.35 3.26 5.77
CA TYR A 61 20.23 3.04 4.60
C TYR A 61 21.41 2.12 4.92
N ARG A 62 21.57 1.70 6.18
CA ARG A 62 22.67 0.81 6.55
C ARG A 62 22.42 -0.59 6.03
N LEU A 63 23.47 -1.23 5.52
CA LEU A 63 23.42 -2.64 5.15
C LEU A 63 23.89 -3.47 6.35
N ILE A 64 22.93 -3.96 7.12
CA ILE A 64 23.20 -4.73 8.34
C ILE A 64 23.04 -6.22 8.06
N GLU A 65 24.13 -6.99 8.21
CA GLU A 65 24.10 -8.44 8.16
C GLU A 65 24.00 -8.98 9.59
N THR A 66 22.98 -9.79 9.87
CA THR A 66 22.83 -10.49 11.15
C THR A 66 23.03 -11.99 10.95
N GLN A 67 24.07 -12.54 11.58
CA GLN A 67 24.35 -13.97 11.59
C GLN A 67 23.91 -14.56 12.93
N GLN A 68 23.07 -15.59 12.88
CA GLN A 68 22.67 -16.39 14.02
C GLN A 68 23.05 -17.85 13.77
N ASP A 69 23.82 -18.43 14.69
CA ASP A 69 24.24 -19.83 14.61
C ASP A 69 23.15 -20.73 15.23
N GLY A 70 22.77 -21.81 14.53
CA GLY A 70 21.81 -22.80 15.01
C GLY A 70 20.94 -23.37 13.88
N LEU A 71 20.90 -24.71 13.75
CA LEU A 71 20.16 -25.38 12.67
C LEU A 71 18.67 -25.61 13.01
N THR A 72 18.28 -25.43 14.28
CA THR A 72 16.89 -25.61 14.75
C THR A 72 16.43 -24.41 15.58
N ALA A 73 15.12 -24.16 15.62
CA ALA A 73 14.54 -23.07 16.42
C ALA A 73 14.88 -23.17 17.93
N ALA A 74 15.08 -24.39 18.44
CA ALA A 74 15.48 -24.63 19.82
C ALA A 74 16.97 -24.34 20.08
N ASP A 75 17.82 -24.50 19.07
CA ASP A 75 19.25 -24.19 19.14
C ASP A 75 19.51 -22.69 18.95
N ALA A 76 18.76 -22.04 18.05
CA ALA A 76 18.80 -20.58 17.86
C ALA A 76 18.37 -19.81 19.13
N ALA A 77 17.42 -20.35 19.90
CA ALA A 77 17.01 -19.78 21.20
C ALA A 77 18.08 -19.92 22.30
N ARG A 78 19.05 -20.83 22.14
CA ARG A 78 20.18 -21.05 23.06
C ARG A 78 21.49 -20.44 22.56
N ALA A 79 21.56 -20.06 21.29
CA ALA A 79 22.73 -19.46 20.68
C ALA A 79 22.95 -18.05 21.22
N SER A 80 23.86 -17.93 22.19
CA SER A 80 24.18 -16.70 22.90
C SER A 80 25.03 -15.71 22.09
N GLY A 81 24.74 -15.50 20.81
CA GLY A 81 25.56 -14.60 19.99
C GLY A 81 25.03 -14.35 18.60
N SER A 82 23.95 -13.58 18.49
CA SER A 82 23.65 -12.89 17.22
C SER A 82 24.81 -11.93 16.93
N ARG A 83 25.53 -12.16 15.82
CA ARG A 83 26.59 -11.25 15.36
C ARG A 83 26.01 -10.33 14.31
N THR A 84 26.20 -9.03 14.50
CA THR A 84 25.74 -8.00 13.58
C THR A 84 26.94 -7.34 12.93
N PHE A 85 26.95 -7.26 11.60
CA PHE A 85 28.00 -6.62 10.80
C PHE A 85 27.42 -5.46 10.02
N ASP A 86 28.03 -4.28 10.14
CA ASP A 86 27.72 -3.14 9.28
C ASP A 86 28.53 -3.26 7.98
N LEU A 87 27.84 -3.60 6.91
CA LEU A 87 28.37 -3.77 5.56
C LEU A 87 28.01 -2.59 4.65
N THR A 88 27.62 -1.45 5.20
CA THR A 88 27.17 -0.27 4.43
C THR A 88 28.19 0.19 3.38
N SER A 89 29.48 -0.02 3.64
CA SER A 89 30.57 0.27 2.68
C SER A 89 30.54 -0.58 1.42
N ARG A 90 29.86 -1.74 1.43
CA ARG A 90 29.69 -2.62 0.26
C ARG A 90 28.58 -2.17 -0.69
N ARG A 91 27.74 -1.22 -0.28
CA ARG A 91 26.68 -0.69 -1.15
C ARG A 91 27.32 0.05 -2.32
N GLU A 92 26.79 -0.17 -3.52
CA GLU A 92 27.18 0.59 -4.69
C GLU A 92 26.73 2.05 -4.52
N LYS A 93 27.66 2.99 -4.67
CA LYS A 93 27.40 4.43 -4.51
C LYS A 93 28.00 5.19 -5.68
N ARG A 94 27.28 6.18 -6.17
CA ARG A 94 27.79 7.21 -7.07
C ARG A 94 28.56 8.24 -6.25
N VAL A 95 29.75 8.61 -6.73
CA VAL A 95 30.50 9.73 -6.17
C VAL A 95 29.98 11.03 -6.79
N PHE A 96 29.51 11.93 -5.95
CA PHE A 96 29.08 13.27 -6.31
C PHE A 96 30.21 14.27 -6.14
N SER A 97 30.43 15.10 -7.15
CA SER A 97 31.17 16.35 -7.04
C SER A 97 30.19 17.49 -6.84
N ARG A 98 30.69 18.69 -6.56
CA ARG A 98 29.87 19.91 -6.59
C ARG A 98 29.06 20.03 -7.87
N LEU A 99 29.69 19.82 -9.02
CA LEU A 99 29.06 19.96 -10.33
C LEU A 99 27.95 18.90 -10.54
N SER A 100 28.19 17.63 -10.18
CA SER A 100 27.16 16.61 -10.34
C SER A 100 26.02 16.73 -9.33
N LEU A 101 26.30 17.24 -8.12
CA LEU A 101 25.27 17.55 -7.13
C LEU A 101 24.35 18.68 -7.64
N VAL A 102 24.93 19.80 -8.08
CA VAL A 102 24.20 20.94 -8.66
C VAL A 102 23.34 20.47 -9.84
N ALA A 103 23.91 19.68 -10.75
CA ALA A 103 23.20 19.17 -11.92
C ALA A 103 22.01 18.26 -11.53
N GLU A 104 22.21 17.37 -10.55
CA GLU A 104 21.13 16.48 -10.10
C GLU A 104 20.01 17.27 -9.41
N VAL A 105 20.34 18.21 -8.52
CA VAL A 105 19.35 19.07 -7.85
C VAL A 105 18.60 19.95 -8.84
N SER A 106 19.31 20.57 -9.79
CA SER A 106 18.73 21.37 -10.88
C SER A 106 17.74 20.56 -11.71
N ARG A 107 18.07 19.31 -12.04
CA ARG A 107 17.18 18.41 -12.78
C ARG A 107 15.89 18.11 -12.02
N TYR A 108 15.96 17.88 -10.70
CA TYR A 108 14.77 17.57 -9.89
C TYR A 108 13.89 18.79 -9.62
N LEU A 109 14.50 19.93 -9.34
CA LEU A 109 13.77 21.16 -9.04
C LEU A 109 13.38 21.93 -10.31
N ASN A 110 13.85 21.49 -11.48
CA ASN A 110 13.63 22.12 -12.78
C ASN A 110 14.00 23.62 -12.77
N ARG A 111 15.16 23.94 -12.18
CA ARG A 111 15.72 25.30 -12.08
C ARG A 111 17.09 25.39 -12.71
N SER A 112 17.54 26.62 -12.99
CA SER A 112 18.86 26.85 -13.58
C SER A 112 19.98 26.28 -12.70
N PRO A 113 20.98 25.59 -13.27
CA PRO A 113 22.15 25.13 -12.50
C PRO A 113 22.86 26.25 -11.74
N LEU A 114 22.94 27.45 -12.30
CA LEU A 114 23.56 28.60 -11.64
C LEU A 114 22.78 29.05 -10.41
N GLU A 115 21.45 29.12 -10.51
CA GLU A 115 20.59 29.46 -9.37
C GLU A 115 20.69 28.41 -8.25
N ILE A 116 20.77 27.14 -8.62
CA ILE A 116 20.93 26.05 -7.66
C ILE A 116 22.31 26.08 -7.01
N GLU A 117 23.35 26.37 -7.78
CA GLU A 117 24.69 26.54 -7.23
C GLU A 117 24.72 27.65 -6.16
N ASP A 118 24.17 28.82 -6.47
CA ASP A 118 24.06 29.93 -5.54
C ASP A 118 23.20 29.57 -4.31
N LEU A 119 22.09 28.87 -4.53
CA LEU A 119 21.21 28.41 -3.44
C LEU A 119 21.95 27.48 -2.48
N LEU A 120 22.62 26.44 -3.00
CA LEU A 120 23.37 25.48 -2.18
C LEU A 120 24.49 26.15 -1.39
N ASP A 121 25.21 27.09 -2.01
CA ASP A 121 26.24 27.88 -1.34
C ASP A 121 25.69 28.79 -0.26
N SER A 122 24.48 29.31 -0.46
CA SER A 122 23.82 30.17 0.51
C SER A 122 23.26 29.41 1.72
N THR A 123 23.15 28.07 1.67
CA THR A 123 22.69 27.29 2.82
C THR A 123 23.67 27.37 4.00
N LYS A 124 23.19 27.14 5.22
CA LYS A 124 24.08 27.12 6.40
C LYS A 124 25.14 26.02 6.32
N GLU A 125 24.79 24.87 5.75
CA GLU A 125 25.70 23.75 5.52
C GLU A 125 26.75 24.07 4.44
N GLY A 126 26.32 24.73 3.36
CA GLY A 126 27.14 25.04 2.20
C GLY A 126 27.38 23.81 1.32
N THR A 127 27.70 24.05 0.05
CA THR A 127 27.77 22.98 -0.97
C THR A 127 28.79 21.89 -0.65
N ASN A 128 29.95 22.23 -0.07
CA ASN A 128 30.99 21.24 0.24
C ASN A 128 30.51 20.21 1.27
N GLU A 129 29.79 20.67 2.30
CA GLU A 129 29.23 19.79 3.32
C GLU A 129 28.10 18.93 2.75
N LEU A 130 27.24 19.51 1.91
CA LEU A 130 26.16 18.76 1.24
C LEU A 130 26.70 17.68 0.27
N VAL A 131 27.83 17.94 -0.39
CA VAL A 131 28.55 16.92 -1.17
C VAL A 131 29.07 15.80 -0.26
N ALA A 132 29.66 16.14 0.89
CA ALA A 132 30.16 15.14 1.85
C ALA A 132 29.02 14.27 2.39
N ILE A 133 27.90 14.88 2.79
CA ILE A 133 26.67 14.21 3.22
C ILE A 133 26.15 13.25 2.14
N THR A 134 26.01 13.74 0.90
CA THR A 134 25.49 12.94 -0.22
C THR A 134 26.40 11.76 -0.55
N ASN A 135 27.72 11.92 -0.41
CA ASN A 135 28.68 10.84 -0.65
C ASN A 135 28.71 9.81 0.50
N GLU A 136 28.32 10.20 1.71
CA GLU A 136 28.15 9.26 2.83
C GLU A 136 26.96 8.33 2.56
N PHE A 137 25.81 8.90 2.16
CA PHE A 137 24.61 8.17 1.74
C PHE A 137 23.94 8.90 0.58
N ASN A 138 23.97 8.31 -0.63
CA ASN A 138 23.43 8.94 -1.84
C ASN A 138 21.91 9.19 -1.73
N GLU A 139 21.21 8.36 -0.97
CA GLU A 139 19.77 8.46 -0.73
C GLU A 139 19.38 9.77 -0.06
N LEU A 140 20.26 10.34 0.78
CA LEU A 140 20.01 11.63 1.44
C LEU A 140 19.81 12.77 0.44
N LEU A 141 20.36 12.67 -0.77
CA LEU A 141 20.09 13.66 -1.81
C LEU A 141 18.60 13.72 -2.15
N TYR A 142 17.99 12.55 -2.35
CA TYR A 142 16.61 12.42 -2.83
C TYR A 142 15.59 12.50 -1.70
N ASP A 143 15.93 11.94 -0.54
CA ASP A 143 14.99 11.82 0.58
C ASP A 143 15.03 13.05 1.50
N GLU A 144 16.16 13.77 1.55
CA GLU A 144 16.35 14.88 2.49
C GLU A 144 16.71 16.20 1.80
N ILE A 145 17.82 16.27 1.06
CA ILE A 145 18.34 17.53 0.50
C ILE A 145 17.34 18.15 -0.47
N ILE A 146 16.92 17.43 -1.51
CA ILE A 146 15.99 17.94 -2.52
C ILE A 146 14.64 18.31 -1.90
N PRO A 147 13.98 17.46 -1.07
CA PRO A 147 12.73 17.82 -0.42
C PRO A 147 12.84 19.05 0.50
N ARG A 148 13.95 19.21 1.23
CA ARG A 148 14.16 20.36 2.11
C ARG A 148 14.39 21.64 1.30
N LEU A 149 15.20 21.60 0.24
CA LEU A 149 15.36 22.71 -0.70
C LEU A 149 14.03 23.09 -1.35
N PHE A 150 13.23 22.10 -1.77
CA PHE A 150 11.91 22.33 -2.33
C PHE A 150 11.01 23.12 -1.36
N ARG A 151 10.98 22.75 -0.07
CA ARG A 151 10.20 23.49 0.95
C ARG A 151 10.72 24.91 1.24
N GLN A 152 12.00 25.16 0.99
CA GLN A 152 12.58 26.51 1.10
C GLN A 152 12.17 27.38 -0.09
N LEU A 153 12.08 26.79 -1.29
CA LEU A 153 11.73 27.47 -2.53
C LEU A 153 10.24 27.66 -2.74
N TYR A 154 9.41 26.76 -2.20
CA TYR A 154 7.98 26.72 -2.50
C TYR A 154 7.13 26.47 -1.27
N ASP A 155 5.99 27.15 -1.22
CA ASP A 155 4.85 26.76 -0.41
C ASP A 155 3.88 25.94 -1.27
N LEU A 156 3.31 24.88 -0.69
CA LEU A 156 2.29 24.06 -1.32
C LEU A 156 0.95 24.37 -0.66
N ASP A 157 0.06 25.02 -1.39
CA ASP A 157 -1.33 25.16 -0.96
C ASP A 157 -2.10 23.93 -1.45
N GLU A 158 -2.51 23.08 -0.51
CA GLU A 158 -3.38 21.94 -0.79
C GLU A 158 -4.84 22.39 -0.78
N SER A 159 -5.54 22.14 -1.88
CA SER A 159 -7.00 22.23 -1.94
C SER A 159 -7.58 20.85 -2.18
N GLN A 160 -8.64 20.52 -1.47
CA GLN A 160 -9.34 19.25 -1.59
C GLN A 160 -10.75 19.49 -2.09
N LYS A 161 -11.12 18.78 -3.16
CA LYS A 161 -12.50 18.68 -3.62
C LYS A 161 -12.96 17.23 -3.51
N THR A 162 -14.11 17.02 -2.90
CA THR A 162 -14.78 15.72 -2.87
C THR A 162 -15.92 15.69 -3.87
N GLU A 163 -16.07 14.58 -4.57
CA GLU A 163 -17.16 14.35 -5.51
C GLU A 163 -17.73 12.96 -5.27
N GLU A 164 -19.02 12.90 -4.95
CA GLU A 164 -19.76 11.63 -4.86
C GLU A 164 -19.98 11.07 -6.26
N HIS A 165 -19.68 9.79 -6.44
CA HIS A 165 -19.98 9.05 -7.64
C HIS A 165 -20.40 7.62 -7.29
N GLU A 166 -21.23 7.04 -8.13
CA GLU A 166 -21.65 5.65 -8.01
C GLU A 166 -20.81 4.80 -8.96
N VAL A 167 -20.21 3.72 -8.45
CA VAL A 167 -19.40 2.79 -9.24
C VAL A 167 -20.03 1.41 -9.27
N ASP A 168 -19.88 0.73 -10.41
CA ASP A 168 -20.24 -0.68 -10.53
C ASP A 168 -19.15 -1.54 -9.86
N LEU A 169 -19.56 -2.41 -8.94
CA LEU A 169 -18.67 -3.34 -8.26
C LEU A 169 -18.07 -4.35 -9.26
N ILE A 170 -18.79 -4.64 -10.33
CA ILE A 170 -18.37 -5.49 -11.44
C ILE A 170 -19.00 -5.01 -12.74
N LYS A 171 -18.20 -4.96 -13.81
CA LYS A 171 -18.69 -4.67 -15.16
C LYS A 171 -19.30 -5.91 -15.79
N ILE A 172 -20.24 -5.72 -16.71
CA ILE A 172 -20.75 -6.84 -17.49
C ILE A 172 -19.76 -7.12 -18.62
N PRO A 173 -19.17 -8.33 -18.70
CA PRO A 173 -18.25 -8.68 -19.77
C PRO A 173 -19.00 -8.77 -21.11
N SER A 174 -18.33 -8.37 -22.20
CA SER A 174 -18.94 -8.30 -23.54
C SER A 174 -19.39 -9.67 -24.08
N ASN A 175 -18.71 -10.74 -23.69
CA ASN A 175 -19.02 -12.14 -24.00
C ASN A 175 -19.97 -12.79 -22.95
N GLY A 176 -20.42 -12.05 -21.94
CA GLY A 176 -21.37 -12.51 -20.93
C GLY A 176 -20.78 -13.30 -19.76
N TYR A 177 -19.47 -13.59 -19.74
CA TYR A 177 -18.80 -14.24 -18.61
C TYR A 177 -17.31 -13.89 -18.51
N TYR A 178 -16.75 -14.00 -17.30
CA TYR A 178 -15.31 -14.01 -17.04
C TYR A 178 -14.78 -15.44 -16.93
N GLU A 179 -13.51 -15.68 -17.29
CA GLU A 179 -12.86 -16.98 -17.09
C GLU A 179 -11.80 -16.88 -16.01
N VAL A 180 -11.87 -17.77 -15.01
CA VAL A 180 -10.94 -17.82 -13.89
C VAL A 180 -10.53 -19.27 -13.62
N SER A 181 -9.26 -19.49 -13.32
CA SER A 181 -8.71 -20.81 -12.97
C SER A 181 -8.41 -20.89 -11.48
N ALA A 182 -9.17 -21.69 -10.75
CA ALA A 182 -9.06 -21.83 -9.30
C ALA A 182 -8.98 -23.30 -8.85
N ALA A 183 -8.48 -23.52 -7.64
CA ALA A 183 -8.48 -24.86 -7.04
C ALA A 183 -9.91 -25.21 -6.60
N LYS A 184 -10.36 -26.45 -6.83
CA LYS A 184 -11.75 -26.86 -6.57
C LYS A 184 -12.22 -26.61 -5.14
N ASP A 185 -11.33 -26.73 -4.17
CA ASP A 185 -11.59 -26.48 -2.74
C ASP A 185 -11.76 -24.99 -2.39
N LYS A 186 -11.53 -24.09 -3.36
CA LYS A 186 -11.64 -22.64 -3.21
C LYS A 186 -12.73 -22.02 -4.09
N ILE A 187 -13.55 -22.84 -4.74
CA ILE A 187 -14.66 -22.39 -5.57
C ILE A 187 -15.95 -22.52 -4.78
N VAL A 188 -16.70 -21.42 -4.67
CA VAL A 188 -18.03 -21.40 -4.05
C VAL A 188 -19.01 -20.86 -5.08
N ARG A 189 -20.06 -21.64 -5.38
CA ARG A 189 -21.09 -21.25 -6.35
C ARG A 189 -22.34 -20.81 -5.62
N MET A 190 -23.00 -19.78 -6.12
CA MET A 190 -24.24 -19.21 -5.57
C MET A 190 -25.35 -20.26 -5.34
N ASN A 191 -25.35 -21.32 -6.17
CA ASN A 191 -26.34 -22.40 -6.15
C ASN A 191 -25.86 -23.67 -5.41
N ASP A 192 -24.75 -23.60 -4.68
CA ASP A 192 -24.32 -24.73 -3.85
C ASP A 192 -25.37 -25.04 -2.78
N ALA A 193 -25.67 -26.32 -2.58
CA ALA A 193 -26.75 -26.78 -1.67
C ALA A 193 -26.55 -26.34 -0.20
N GLN A 194 -25.32 -26.02 0.20
CA GLN A 194 -25.01 -25.51 1.53
C GLN A 194 -25.40 -24.04 1.76
N ILE A 195 -25.73 -23.29 0.70
CA ILE A 195 -26.08 -21.86 0.76
C ILE A 195 -27.59 -21.71 0.85
N LYS A 196 -28.04 -21.06 1.93
CA LYS A 196 -29.45 -20.73 2.14
C LYS A 196 -29.87 -19.53 1.28
N ASP A 197 -31.17 -19.40 1.02
CA ASP A 197 -31.70 -18.30 0.21
C ASP A 197 -31.38 -16.92 0.82
N GLU A 198 -31.41 -16.80 2.15
CA GLU A 198 -31.04 -15.57 2.87
C GLU A 198 -29.55 -15.22 2.70
N GLU A 199 -28.67 -16.22 2.74
CA GLU A 199 -27.23 -16.06 2.51
C GLU A 199 -26.96 -15.69 1.04
N ARG A 200 -27.72 -16.28 0.10
CA ARG A 200 -27.64 -15.94 -1.33
C ARG A 200 -27.99 -14.47 -1.58
N ALA A 201 -29.10 -14.00 -1.01
CA ALA A 201 -29.55 -12.61 -1.14
C ALA A 201 -28.60 -11.60 -0.47
N LYS A 202 -27.80 -12.04 0.51
CA LYS A 202 -26.82 -11.22 1.23
C LYS A 202 -25.52 -10.98 0.44
N SER A 203 -25.23 -11.77 -0.58
CA SER A 203 -23.90 -11.77 -1.23
C SER A 203 -24.00 -11.77 -2.76
N PHE A 204 -23.20 -12.62 -3.41
CA PHE A 204 -23.21 -12.99 -4.83
C PHE A 204 -23.63 -11.88 -5.80
N HIS A 205 -22.70 -10.97 -6.05
CA HIS A 205 -22.71 -10.11 -7.25
C HIS A 205 -22.20 -10.86 -8.51
N LEU A 206 -21.66 -12.06 -8.29
CA LEU A 206 -21.18 -13.00 -9.30
C LEU A 206 -21.71 -14.39 -8.93
N ASP A 207 -22.00 -15.23 -9.92
CA ASP A 207 -22.59 -16.56 -9.70
C ASP A 207 -21.62 -17.55 -9.02
N THR A 208 -20.33 -17.24 -9.06
CA THR A 208 -19.24 -18.08 -8.57
C THR A 208 -18.13 -17.20 -8.00
N TYR A 209 -17.64 -17.53 -6.81
CA TYR A 209 -16.44 -16.93 -6.22
C TYR A 209 -15.28 -17.92 -6.24
N CYS A 210 -14.11 -17.43 -6.63
CA CYS A 210 -12.86 -18.16 -6.69
C CYS A 210 -11.85 -17.51 -5.74
N PHE A 211 -11.71 -18.04 -4.53
CA PHE A 211 -10.83 -17.44 -3.52
C PHE A 211 -9.35 -17.70 -3.83
N ASP A 212 -8.50 -16.71 -3.62
CA ASP A 212 -7.05 -16.83 -3.83
C ASP A 212 -6.39 -17.59 -2.67
N SER A 213 -6.94 -17.45 -1.47
CA SER A 213 -6.47 -18.11 -0.25
C SER A 213 -7.55 -18.89 0.51
N GLY A 214 -7.12 -19.84 1.36
CA GLY A 214 -8.03 -20.52 2.28
C GLY A 214 -8.56 -19.57 3.36
N SER A 215 -7.74 -18.60 3.76
CA SER A 215 -8.08 -17.55 4.72
C SER A 215 -9.23 -16.66 4.25
N GLU A 216 -9.23 -16.24 2.98
CA GLU A 216 -10.36 -15.52 2.36
C GLU A 216 -11.63 -16.37 2.35
N ASN A 217 -11.53 -17.65 1.97
CA ASN A 217 -12.68 -18.56 1.97
C ASN A 217 -13.29 -18.67 3.38
N TRP A 218 -12.47 -18.87 4.42
CA TRP A 218 -12.94 -18.88 5.81
C TRP A 218 -13.61 -17.57 6.22
N LEU A 219 -12.96 -16.43 5.93
CA LEU A 219 -13.50 -15.12 6.24
C LEU A 219 -14.86 -14.87 5.57
N PHE A 220 -15.00 -15.28 4.30
CA PHE A 220 -16.26 -15.18 3.57
C PHE A 220 -17.39 -15.88 4.31
N TRP A 221 -17.20 -17.14 4.70
CA TRP A 221 -18.23 -17.91 5.41
C TRP A 221 -18.59 -17.31 6.76
N ASP A 222 -17.61 -16.84 7.51
CA ASP A 222 -17.82 -16.24 8.82
C ASP A 222 -18.62 -14.92 8.69
N LEU A 223 -18.28 -14.04 7.75
CA LEU A 223 -19.01 -12.79 7.51
C LEU A 223 -20.40 -13.01 6.87
N LEU A 224 -20.53 -14.02 5.99
CA LEU A 224 -21.82 -14.39 5.38
C LEU A 224 -22.85 -14.80 6.44
N ARG A 225 -22.40 -15.45 7.51
CA ARG A 225 -23.26 -15.95 8.61
C ARG A 225 -23.39 -14.98 9.79
N GLU A 226 -22.62 -13.90 9.81
CA GLU A 226 -22.70 -12.87 10.84
C GLU A 226 -23.96 -11.99 10.67
N GLN A 227 -24.76 -11.84 11.74
CA GLN A 227 -26.04 -11.13 11.70
C GLN A 227 -25.91 -9.61 11.50
N ARG A 228 -24.83 -9.03 12.04
CA ARG A 228 -24.56 -7.60 11.85
C ARG A 228 -24.17 -7.26 10.42
N VAL A 229 -23.65 -8.22 9.65
CA VAL A 229 -23.33 -8.03 8.23
C VAL A 229 -24.63 -8.16 7.42
N LYS A 230 -24.98 -7.12 6.66
CA LYS A 230 -26.20 -7.06 5.83
C LYS A 230 -25.94 -7.38 4.36
N LYS A 231 -24.73 -7.07 3.89
CA LYS A 231 -24.25 -7.42 2.54
C LYS A 231 -22.78 -7.78 2.57
N ILE A 232 -22.32 -8.73 1.76
CA ILE A 232 -20.89 -9.05 1.58
C ILE A 232 -20.59 -9.41 0.14
N TYR A 233 -19.49 -8.91 -0.39
CA TYR A 233 -19.04 -9.19 -1.75
C TYR A 233 -17.54 -9.49 -1.75
N PHE A 234 -17.15 -10.54 -2.46
CA PHE A 234 -15.75 -10.91 -2.65
C PHE A 234 -15.24 -10.37 -3.99
N THR A 235 -14.31 -9.42 -3.92
CA THR A 235 -13.75 -8.72 -5.08
C THR A 235 -12.30 -9.11 -5.39
N GLY A 236 -11.67 -9.94 -4.55
CA GLY A 236 -10.25 -10.32 -4.69
C GLY A 236 -9.90 -11.02 -6.00
N MET A 237 -10.84 -11.76 -6.61
CA MET A 237 -10.61 -12.41 -7.91
C MET A 237 -10.69 -11.46 -9.11
N LEU A 238 -11.05 -10.19 -8.91
CA LEU A 238 -11.22 -9.22 -9.99
C LEU A 238 -9.87 -8.64 -10.42
N THR A 239 -9.71 -8.51 -11.73
CA THR A 239 -8.48 -8.01 -12.35
C THR A 239 -8.74 -6.71 -13.11
N HIS A 240 -7.67 -6.17 -13.71
CA HIS A 240 -7.70 -4.87 -14.37
C HIS A 240 -8.84 -4.75 -15.40
N GLY A 241 -9.65 -3.70 -15.25
CA GLY A 241 -10.76 -3.38 -16.15
C GLY A 241 -12.06 -4.12 -15.86
N GLN A 242 -12.11 -5.03 -14.89
CA GLN A 242 -13.33 -5.77 -14.54
C GLN A 242 -14.24 -5.01 -13.56
N SER A 243 -13.69 -4.11 -12.74
CA SER A 243 -14.43 -3.35 -11.74
C SER A 243 -14.05 -1.88 -11.76
N ASP A 244 -15.02 -1.01 -11.45
CA ASP A 244 -14.78 0.42 -11.17
C ASP A 244 -14.53 0.67 -9.67
N PHE A 245 -14.71 -0.35 -8.82
CA PHE A 245 -14.32 -0.33 -7.41
C PHE A 245 -12.85 -0.77 -7.27
N PHE A 246 -11.94 0.18 -7.42
CA PHE A 246 -10.51 -0.02 -7.19
C PHE A 246 -9.90 1.14 -6.41
N ILE A 247 -8.74 0.88 -5.80
CA ILE A 247 -8.00 1.86 -5.02
C ILE A 247 -6.68 2.15 -5.72
N GLN A 248 -6.43 3.44 -5.97
CA GLN A 248 -5.16 3.90 -6.52
C GLN A 248 -4.18 4.19 -5.40
N TYR A 249 -2.94 3.75 -5.58
CA TYR A 249 -1.83 4.02 -4.66
C TYR A 249 -0.56 4.31 -5.46
N ILE A 250 0.39 4.99 -4.83
CA ILE A 250 1.73 5.17 -5.38
C ILE A 250 2.55 3.97 -4.94
N ASP A 251 3.01 3.18 -5.90
CA ASP A 251 3.85 2.01 -5.64
C ASP A 251 5.23 2.46 -5.13
N PRO A 252 5.66 2.11 -3.91
CA PRO A 252 6.92 2.60 -3.35
C PRO A 252 8.14 2.16 -4.17
N ASP A 253 8.06 0.99 -4.80
CA ASP A 253 9.16 0.43 -5.60
C ASP A 253 9.28 1.12 -6.96
N SER A 254 8.20 1.15 -7.75
CA SER A 254 8.24 1.72 -9.10
C SER A 254 7.99 3.23 -9.15
N ARG A 255 7.50 3.83 -8.05
CA ARG A 255 7.06 5.24 -7.97
C ARG A 255 5.99 5.61 -9.01
N THR A 256 5.23 4.61 -9.47
CA THR A 256 4.13 4.79 -10.42
C THR A 256 2.79 4.67 -9.73
N VAL A 257 1.75 5.31 -10.30
CA VAL A 257 0.38 5.10 -9.85
C VAL A 257 -0.08 3.72 -10.30
N ARG A 258 -0.51 2.89 -9.35
CA ARG A 258 -1.09 1.57 -9.59
C ARG A 258 -2.47 1.49 -8.98
N SER A 259 -3.29 0.60 -9.53
CA SER A 259 -4.60 0.26 -8.97
C SER A 259 -4.54 -1.13 -8.35
N TYR A 260 -5.27 -1.34 -7.25
CA TYR A 260 -5.56 -2.67 -6.75
C TYR A 260 -7.06 -2.81 -6.42
N TYR A 261 -7.51 -4.06 -6.40
CA TYR A 261 -8.87 -4.45 -6.09
C TYR A 261 -8.86 -5.08 -4.69
N PRO A 262 -9.60 -4.54 -3.72
CA PRO A 262 -9.65 -5.12 -2.38
C PRO A 262 -10.21 -6.54 -2.38
N ASP A 263 -9.90 -7.34 -1.35
CA ASP A 263 -10.42 -8.71 -1.26
C ASP A 263 -11.93 -8.76 -1.00
N PHE A 264 -12.42 -7.95 -0.05
CA PHE A 264 -13.84 -7.89 0.30
C PHE A 264 -14.34 -6.47 0.47
N ILE A 265 -15.63 -6.30 0.20
CA ILE A 265 -16.43 -5.20 0.72
C ILE A 265 -17.70 -5.76 1.34
N PHE A 266 -18.02 -5.33 2.55
CA PHE A 266 -19.26 -5.71 3.22
C PHE A 266 -19.92 -4.52 3.88
N GLN A 267 -21.22 -4.61 4.11
CA GLN A 267 -22.00 -3.61 4.83
C GLN A 267 -22.38 -4.20 6.18
N ARG A 268 -22.05 -3.50 7.27
CA ARG A 268 -22.47 -3.88 8.63
C ARG A 268 -23.39 -2.85 9.25
N GLU A 269 -24.24 -3.33 10.14
CA GLU A 269 -25.07 -2.54 11.04
C GLU A 269 -24.26 -2.14 12.29
N GLU A 270 -24.22 -0.84 12.52
CA GLU A 270 -23.65 -0.22 13.72
C GLU A 270 -24.64 -0.28 14.89
N PRO A 271 -24.18 -0.09 16.15
CA PRO A 271 -25.06 -0.15 17.32
C PRO A 271 -26.23 0.86 17.31
N ASP A 272 -26.10 1.95 16.55
CA ASP A 272 -27.13 2.97 16.35
C ASP A 272 -28.12 2.63 15.22
N GLY A 273 -27.98 1.46 14.58
CA GLY A 273 -28.80 1.00 13.46
C GLY A 273 -28.36 1.55 12.10
N SER A 274 -27.34 2.39 12.04
CA SER A 274 -26.80 2.88 10.77
C SER A 274 -26.02 1.78 10.03
N LEU A 275 -25.92 1.90 8.70
CA LEU A 275 -25.18 0.96 7.86
C LEU A 275 -23.85 1.57 7.42
N LYS A 276 -22.76 0.82 7.64
CA LYS A 276 -21.42 1.22 7.26
C LYS A 276 -20.78 0.19 6.34
N TYR A 277 -20.19 0.66 5.24
CA TYR A 277 -19.36 -0.20 4.39
C TYR A 277 -17.98 -0.37 5.01
N VAL A 278 -17.45 -1.59 4.93
CA VAL A 278 -16.14 -1.99 5.40
C VAL A 278 -15.42 -2.70 4.25
N ILE A 279 -14.27 -2.15 3.87
CA ILE A 279 -13.33 -2.73 2.91
C ILE A 279 -12.34 -3.58 3.70
N VAL A 280 -12.12 -4.82 3.28
CA VAL A 280 -11.18 -5.72 3.94
C VAL A 280 -10.15 -6.22 2.94
N GLU A 281 -8.89 -6.16 3.37
CA GLU A 281 -7.77 -6.82 2.71
C GLU A 281 -7.25 -7.92 3.64
N VAL A 282 -7.03 -9.12 3.12
CA VAL A 282 -6.39 -10.24 3.81
C VAL A 282 -4.94 -10.35 3.34
N LYS A 283 -4.01 -10.42 4.29
CA LYS A 283 -2.58 -10.57 3.98
C LYS A 283 -1.90 -11.55 4.94
N ALA A 284 -0.89 -12.25 4.41
CA ALA A 284 -0.07 -13.12 5.23
C ALA A 284 0.64 -12.32 6.32
N ASP A 285 0.78 -12.91 7.51
CA ASP A 285 1.32 -12.24 8.69
C ASP A 285 2.69 -11.59 8.47
N ASN A 286 3.54 -12.22 7.66
CA ASN A 286 4.88 -11.71 7.32
C ASN A 286 4.87 -10.61 6.25
N GLN A 287 3.74 -10.36 5.59
CA GLN A 287 3.58 -9.32 4.57
C GLN A 287 2.94 -8.04 5.12
N ILE A 288 2.50 -8.03 6.38
CA ILE A 288 1.80 -6.88 6.94
C ILE A 288 2.69 -5.63 6.92
N GLU A 289 3.97 -5.77 7.24
CA GLU A 289 4.93 -4.64 7.25
C GLU A 289 5.56 -4.36 5.88
N ASP A 290 5.14 -5.07 4.82
CA ASP A 290 5.64 -4.81 3.47
C ASP A 290 5.27 -3.39 3.01
N ALA A 291 6.23 -2.69 2.41
CA ALA A 291 6.06 -1.29 2.03
C ALA A 291 4.90 -1.09 1.05
N VAL A 292 4.68 -2.03 0.11
CA VAL A 292 3.57 -1.98 -0.85
C VAL A 292 2.25 -2.22 -0.13
N VAL A 293 2.21 -3.14 0.84
CA VAL A 293 1.00 -3.38 1.67
C VAL A 293 0.64 -2.15 2.50
N GLN A 294 1.62 -1.50 3.13
CA GLN A 294 1.38 -0.28 3.89
C GLN A 294 0.92 0.87 2.98
N ALA A 295 1.54 1.06 1.82
CA ALA A 295 1.10 2.07 0.85
C ALA A 295 -0.35 1.85 0.41
N LYS A 296 -0.74 0.60 0.09
CA LYS A 296 -2.13 0.27 -0.23
C LYS A 296 -3.08 0.60 0.91
N LYS A 297 -2.73 0.21 2.14
CA LYS A 297 -3.52 0.48 3.35
C LYS A 297 -3.72 1.98 3.58
N GLU A 298 -2.68 2.78 3.47
CA GLU A 298 -2.75 4.24 3.68
C GLU A 298 -3.72 4.90 2.68
N PHE A 299 -3.57 4.60 1.39
CA PHE A 299 -4.45 5.15 0.36
C PHE A 299 -5.89 4.65 0.50
N ALA A 300 -6.07 3.36 0.81
CA ALA A 300 -7.39 2.79 1.05
C ALA A 300 -8.10 3.42 2.24
N GLN A 301 -7.36 3.69 3.32
CA GLN A 301 -7.90 4.35 4.50
C GLN A 301 -8.34 5.79 4.19
N GLN A 302 -7.59 6.53 3.37
CA GLN A 302 -8.00 7.87 2.94
C GLN A 302 -9.31 7.86 2.14
N ILE A 303 -9.43 6.95 1.16
CA ILE A 303 -10.64 6.82 0.34
C ILE A 303 -11.83 6.36 1.19
N ALA A 304 -11.61 5.38 2.08
CA ALA A 304 -12.64 4.85 2.96
C ALA A 304 -13.20 5.96 3.87
N VAL A 305 -12.33 6.70 4.56
CA VAL A 305 -12.74 7.81 5.44
C VAL A 305 -13.53 8.87 4.68
N ALA A 306 -13.05 9.29 3.50
CA ALA A 306 -13.74 10.27 2.69
C ALA A 306 -15.13 9.79 2.21
N SER A 307 -15.29 8.48 2.04
CA SER A 307 -16.54 7.84 1.58
C SER A 307 -17.45 7.41 2.73
N GLY A 308 -17.14 7.75 3.98
CA GLY A 308 -17.88 7.28 5.16
C GLY A 308 -17.78 5.77 5.41
N MET A 309 -16.78 5.11 4.80
CA MET A 309 -16.49 3.69 4.93
C MET A 309 -15.37 3.44 5.94
N GLU A 310 -15.14 2.17 6.22
CA GLU A 310 -14.00 1.70 7.02
C GLU A 310 -13.07 0.84 6.19
N TYR A 311 -11.76 0.96 6.39
CA TYR A 311 -10.78 0.04 5.82
C TYR A 311 -10.16 -0.81 6.92
N ARG A 312 -10.01 -2.11 6.68
CA ARG A 312 -9.38 -3.06 7.60
C ARG A 312 -8.41 -3.97 6.86
N LEU A 313 -7.23 -4.14 7.46
CA LEU A 313 -6.27 -5.16 7.07
C LEU A 313 -6.36 -6.31 8.09
N LEU A 314 -6.64 -7.52 7.61
CA LEU A 314 -6.75 -8.73 8.42
C LEU A 314 -5.58 -9.67 8.12
N LYS A 315 -4.96 -10.22 9.17
CA LYS A 315 -3.92 -11.25 9.02
C LYS A 315 -4.57 -12.57 8.61
N SER A 316 -3.92 -13.30 7.71
CA SER A 316 -4.35 -14.65 7.32
C SER A 316 -4.49 -15.56 8.54
N SER A 317 -3.57 -15.48 9.52
CA SER A 317 -3.68 -16.30 10.73
C SER A 317 -4.90 -15.97 11.60
N ASP A 318 -5.37 -14.72 11.60
CA ASP A 318 -6.58 -14.32 12.31
C ASP A 318 -7.83 -14.84 11.59
N ALA A 319 -7.86 -14.76 10.26
CA ALA A 319 -8.93 -15.38 9.47
C ALA A 319 -8.99 -16.90 9.68
N ASP A 320 -7.85 -17.59 9.63
CA ASP A 320 -7.76 -19.04 9.81
C ASP A 320 -8.22 -19.49 11.22
N LYS A 321 -7.98 -18.66 12.23
CA LYS A 321 -8.43 -18.87 13.62
C LYS A 321 -9.84 -18.34 13.89
N ARG A 322 -10.52 -17.79 12.87
CA ARG A 322 -11.85 -17.15 12.97
C ARG A 322 -11.90 -15.95 13.93
N HIS A 323 -10.80 -15.23 14.06
CA HIS A 323 -10.70 -13.98 14.82
C HIS A 323 -11.14 -12.77 14.00
N PHE A 324 -12.32 -12.83 13.40
CA PHE A 324 -12.83 -11.77 12.50
C PHE A 324 -13.64 -10.68 13.22
N ARG A 325 -13.94 -10.83 14.53
CA ARG A 325 -14.79 -9.89 15.28
C ARG A 325 -14.27 -8.46 15.33
N MET A 326 -12.97 -8.26 15.14
CA MET A 326 -12.38 -6.91 15.01
C MET A 326 -12.88 -6.13 13.78
N LEU A 327 -13.56 -6.80 12.86
CA LEU A 327 -14.19 -6.21 11.68
C LEU A 327 -15.65 -5.78 11.95
N LEU A 328 -16.22 -6.07 13.12
CA LEU A 328 -17.60 -5.74 13.51
C LEU A 328 -17.61 -4.58 14.50
#